data_AF-A0A957TTN6-F1
#
_entry.id   AF-A0A957TTN6-F1
#
_cell.length_a   1.000
_cell.length_b   1.000
_cell.length_c   1.000
_cell.angle_alpha   90.00
_cell.angle_beta   90.00
_cell.angle_gamma   90.00
#
_symmetry.space_group_name_H-M   'P 1'
#
loop_
_entity.id
_entity.type
_entity.pdbx_description
1 polymer ?
#
loop_
_entity_poly.entity_id
_entity_poly.type
_entity_poly.pdbx_seq_one_letter_code
_entity_poly.pdbx_strand_id
1 'polypeptide(L)'
;MAEQALLAALMAGAVLKAHRTLDGAKIHKLHDPNQPPLVIDARLVRQLERKALIQSNMKFPASTYLLTEQGSRVARENLAVNAGPLVVRSGW
;
A
#
# COMPACT_ATOMS: atom_id res chain seq x y z
N MET A 1 2.85 11.02 -3.09
CA MET A 1 3.57 10.03 -3.92
C MET A 1 3.64 8.66 -3.24
N ALA A 2 4.49 8.44 -2.22
CA ALA A 2 4.69 7.08 -1.65
C ALA A 2 3.44 6.44 -0.99
N GLU A 3 2.62 7.23 -0.30
CA GLU A 3 1.34 6.77 0.28
C GLU A 3 0.37 6.26 -0.78
N GLN A 4 0.20 7.03 -1.85
CA GLN A 4 -0.69 6.73 -2.96
C GLN A 4 -0.23 5.49 -3.73
N ALA A 5 1.07 5.37 -3.97
CA ALA A 5 1.66 4.21 -4.63
C ALA A 5 1.44 2.92 -3.82
N LEU A 6 1.59 2.98 -2.48
CA LEU A 6 1.34 1.83 -1.62
C LEU A 6 -0.15 1.43 -1.61
N LEU A 7 -1.06 2.39 -1.53
CA LEU A 7 -2.51 2.12 -1.60
C LEU A 7 -2.93 1.55 -2.97
N ALA A 8 -2.36 2.08 -4.06
CA ALA A 8 -2.58 1.58 -5.40
C ALA A 8 -2.08 0.13 -5.56
N ALA A 9 -0.88 -0.17 -5.07
CA ALA A 9 -0.32 -1.52 -5.11
C ALA A 9 -1.19 -2.51 -4.32
N LEU A 10 -1.63 -2.14 -3.11
CA LEU A 10 -2.54 -2.98 -2.30
C LEU A 10 -3.87 -3.24 -3.02
N MET A 11 -4.41 -2.23 -3.72
CA MET A 11 -5.64 -2.39 -4.49
C MET A 11 -5.44 -3.24 -5.75
N ALA A 12 -4.25 -3.22 -6.34
CA ALA A 12 -3.86 -4.07 -7.46
C ALA A 12 -3.58 -5.54 -7.06
N GLY A 13 -3.71 -5.88 -5.78
CA GLY A 13 -3.53 -7.24 -5.27
C GLY A 13 -2.16 -7.51 -4.64
N ALA A 14 -1.30 -6.51 -4.49
CA ALA A 14 -0.09 -6.64 -3.69
C ALA A 14 -0.44 -6.82 -2.20
N VAL A 15 0.42 -7.52 -1.47
CA VAL A 15 0.19 -7.90 -0.07
C VAL A 15 1.26 -7.30 0.83
N LEU A 16 0.87 -6.41 1.74
CA LEU A 16 1.77 -5.86 2.75
C LEU A 16 1.79 -6.75 4.00
N LYS A 17 2.96 -7.23 4.39
CA LYS A 17 3.16 -8.08 5.57
C LYS A 17 4.12 -7.42 6.55
N ALA A 18 3.83 -7.58 7.85
CA ALA A 18 4.79 -7.33 8.91
C ALA A 18 5.50 -8.63 9.28
N HIS A 19 6.82 -8.55 9.32
CA HIS A 19 7.73 -9.60 9.78
C HIS A 19 8.42 -9.11 11.06
N ARG A 20 8.77 -10.05 11.95
CA ARG A 20 9.76 -9.78 12.99
C ARG A 20 11.07 -10.49 12.65
N THR A 21 12.19 -9.80 12.84
CA THR A 21 13.51 -10.45 12.84
C THR A 21 13.70 -11.27 14.11
N LEU A 22 14.72 -12.12 14.13
CA LEU A 22 15.12 -12.87 15.32
C LEU A 22 15.49 -11.94 16.48
N ASP A 23 16.06 -10.76 16.18
CA ASP A 23 16.35 -9.69 17.14
C ASP A 23 15.11 -8.88 17.56
N GLY A 24 13.92 -9.25 17.04
CA GLY A 24 12.65 -8.63 17.39
C GLY A 24 12.29 -7.36 16.59
N ALA A 25 13.11 -6.94 15.63
CA ALA A 25 12.83 -5.77 14.81
C ALA A 25 11.64 -6.02 13.88
N LYS A 26 10.67 -5.08 13.84
CA LYS A 26 9.50 -5.16 12.95
C LYS A 26 9.85 -4.57 11.59
N ILE A 27 9.73 -5.39 10.53
CA ILE A 27 9.99 -5.01 9.14
C ILE A 27 8.70 -5.18 8.34
N HIS A 28 8.37 -4.20 7.51
CA HIS A 28 7.22 -4.26 6.61
C HIS A 28 7.68 -4.54 5.19
N LYS A 29 7.10 -5.56 4.54
CA LYS A 29 7.41 -5.94 3.17
C LYS A 29 6.15 -5.97 2.32
N LEU A 30 6.20 -5.30 1.18
CA LEU A 30 5.17 -5.38 0.14
C LEU A 30 5.54 -6.49 -0.82
N HIS A 31 4.63 -7.43 -1.00
CA HIS A 31 4.74 -8.55 -1.94
C HIS A 31 3.84 -8.28 -3.13
N ASP A 32 4.43 -7.99 -4.27
CA ASP A 32 3.74 -7.95 -5.57
C ASP A 32 3.91 -9.31 -6.27
N PRO A 33 2.89 -9.85 -6.95
CA PRO A 33 3.05 -11.11 -7.69
C PRO A 33 4.07 -11.05 -8.84
N ASN A 34 4.35 -9.87 -9.39
CA ASN A 34 5.21 -9.67 -10.55
C ASN A 34 6.57 -9.01 -10.21
N GLN A 35 6.78 -8.61 -8.96
CA GLN A 35 7.99 -7.89 -8.54
C GLN A 35 8.60 -8.49 -7.27
N PRO A 36 9.93 -8.36 -7.09
CA PRO A 36 10.56 -8.77 -5.84
C PRO A 36 10.00 -8.00 -4.63
N PRO A 37 9.98 -8.60 -3.43
CA PRO A 37 9.42 -7.95 -2.25
C PRO A 37 10.15 -6.64 -1.92
N LEU A 38 9.38 -5.56 -1.74
CA LEU A 38 9.90 -4.24 -1.42
C LEU A 38 9.77 -3.96 0.08
N VAL A 39 10.84 -3.45 0.70
CA VAL A 39 10.79 -3.00 2.11
C VAL A 39 10.10 -1.64 2.18
N ILE A 40 9.08 -1.54 3.04
CA ILE A 40 8.30 -0.32 3.25
C ILE A 40 8.69 0.32 4.59
N ASP A 41 8.88 1.64 4.59
CA ASP A 41 9.16 2.39 5.82
C ASP A 41 8.00 2.25 6.83
N ALA A 42 8.33 1.83 8.05
CA ALA A 42 7.37 1.70 9.14
C ALA A 42 6.65 3.01 9.49
N ARG A 43 7.24 4.18 9.21
CA ARG A 43 6.59 5.49 9.37
C ARG A 43 5.41 5.63 8.42
N LEU A 44 5.54 5.18 7.17
CA LEU A 44 4.47 5.21 6.17
C LEU A 44 3.32 4.28 6.57
N VAL A 45 3.62 3.05 6.98
CA VAL A 45 2.60 2.09 7.45
C VAL A 45 1.84 2.64 8.65
N ARG A 46 2.54 3.22 9.64
CA ARG A 46 1.90 3.84 10.81
C ARG A 46 1.07 5.07 10.47
N GLN A 47 1.42 5.83 9.44
CA GLN A 47 0.60 6.94 8.97
C GLN A 47 -0.71 6.44 8.35
N LEU A 48 -0.64 5.40 7.51
CA LEU A 48 -1.80 4.76 6.91
C LEU A 48 -2.73 4.11 7.95
N GLU A 49 -2.17 3.43 8.96
CA GLU A 49 -2.93 2.89 10.10
C GLU A 49 -3.63 4.01 10.88
N ARG A 50 -2.92 5.10 11.21
CA ARG A 50 -3.50 6.25 11.94
C ARG A 50 -4.61 6.96 11.17
N LYS A 51 -4.54 6.96 9.84
CA LYS A 51 -5.60 7.49 8.95
C LYS A 51 -6.73 6.48 8.72
N ALA A 52 -6.69 5.31 9.36
CA ALA A 52 -7.64 4.22 9.16
C ALA A 52 -7.77 3.77 7.68
N LEU A 53 -6.70 3.89 6.88
CA LEU A 53 -6.69 3.48 5.47
C LEU A 53 -6.26 2.01 5.30
N ILE A 54 -5.49 1.49 6.25
CA ILE A 54 -5.13 0.07 6.32
C ILE A 54 -5.36 -0.45 7.73
N GLN A 55 -5.63 -1.75 7.84
CA GLN A 55 -5.69 -2.44 9.12
C GLN A 55 -4.89 -3.74 9.08
N SER A 56 -4.30 -4.10 10.22
CA SER A 56 -3.63 -5.39 10.38
C SER A 56 -4.66 -6.48 10.69
N ASN A 57 -4.52 -7.66 10.09
CA ASN A 57 -5.31 -8.84 10.44
C ASN A 57 -4.95 -9.44 11.83
N MET A 58 -3.94 -8.89 12.50
CA MET A 58 -3.44 -9.30 13.81
C MET A 58 -3.15 -10.81 13.96
N LYS A 59 -2.87 -11.51 12.86
CA LYS A 59 -2.47 -12.92 12.90
C LYS A 59 -0.96 -13.04 13.10
N PHE A 60 -0.55 -13.92 14.02
CA PHE A 60 0.84 -14.31 14.27
C PHE A 60 1.20 -15.53 13.40
N PRO A 61 2.46 -15.70 12.91
CA PRO A 61 3.68 -14.90 13.13
C PRO A 61 3.88 -13.74 12.15
N ALA A 62 3.11 -13.66 11.07
CA ALA A 62 3.16 -12.57 10.10
C ALA A 62 1.78 -11.93 9.95
N SER A 63 1.68 -10.67 10.34
CA SER A 63 0.42 -9.94 10.21
C SER A 63 0.34 -9.29 8.83
N THR A 64 -0.76 -9.54 8.15
CA THR A 64 -1.04 -8.94 6.84
C THR A 64 -1.85 -7.66 7.02
N TYR A 65 -1.54 -6.65 6.22
CA TYR A 65 -2.29 -5.41 6.16
C TYR A 65 -3.30 -5.45 5.01
N LEU A 66 -4.53 -5.06 5.30
CA LEU A 66 -5.64 -4.99 4.36
C LEU A 66 -6.10 -3.54 4.24
N LEU A 67 -6.56 -3.16 3.04
CA LEU A 67 -7.26 -1.89 2.86
C LEU A 67 -8.56 -1.90 3.67
N THR A 68 -8.85 -0.80 4.34
CA THR A 68 -10.20 -0.55 4.87
C THR A 68 -11.12 -0.10 3.74
N GLU A 69 -12.41 0.06 4.02
CA GLU A 69 -13.34 0.68 3.07
C GLU A 69 -12.89 2.10 2.68
N GLN A 70 -12.48 2.90 3.67
CA GLN A 70 -11.93 4.24 3.45
C GLN A 70 -10.64 4.19 2.63
N GLY A 71 -9.73 3.27 2.96
CA GLY A 71 -8.49 3.06 2.19
C GLY A 71 -8.75 2.71 0.74
N SER A 72 -9.73 1.84 0.49
CA SER A 72 -10.13 1.43 -0.86
C SER A 72 -10.70 2.60 -1.65
N ARG A 73 -11.52 3.44 -1.02
CA ARG A 73 -12.05 4.66 -1.66
C ARG A 73 -10.93 5.62 -2.04
N VAL A 74 -10.03 5.93 -1.10
CA VAL A 74 -8.89 6.81 -1.34
C VAL A 74 -7.96 6.23 -2.42
N ALA A 75 -7.74 4.92 -2.45
CA ALA A 75 -6.94 4.27 -3.49
C ALA A 75 -7.58 4.44 -4.88
N ARG A 76 -8.90 4.27 -5.01
CA ARG A 76 -9.64 4.49 -6.27
C ARG A 76 -9.60 5.93 -6.74
N GLU A 77 -9.82 6.89 -5.84
CA GLU A 77 -9.73 8.32 -6.15
C GLU A 77 -8.32 8.68 -6.65
N ASN A 78 -7.28 8.14 -6.02
CA ASN A 78 -5.90 8.36 -6.45
C ASN A 78 -5.58 7.70 -7.81
N LEU A 79 -6.13 6.52 -8.10
CA LEU A 79 -5.97 5.91 -9.43
C LEU A 79 -6.71 6.72 -10.49
N ALA A 80 -7.91 7.22 -10.21
CA ALA A 80 -8.68 8.04 -11.14
C ALA A 80 -7.98 9.38 -11.45
N VAL A 81 -7.34 9.99 -10.44
CA VAL A 81 -6.52 11.20 -10.62
C VAL A 81 -5.29 10.93 -11.48
N ASN A 82 -4.61 9.79 -11.29
CA ASN A 82 -3.45 9.42 -12.12
C ASN A 82 -3.84 8.88 -13.51
N ALA A 83 -5.08 8.43 -13.68
CA ALA A 83 -5.67 8.01 -14.96
C ALA A 83 -6.44 9.13 -15.65
N GLY A 84 -6.32 10.39 -15.18
CA GLY A 84 -6.85 11.56 -15.85
C GLY A 84 -6.46 11.57 -17.33
N PRO A 85 -7.31 12.10 -18.23
CA PRO A 85 -7.22 11.80 -19.64
C PRO A 85 -5.84 12.20 -20.14
N LEU A 86 -5.13 11.25 -20.75
CA LEU A 86 -4.06 11.53 -21.68
C LEU A 86 -4.69 12.25 -22.87
N VAL A 87 -5.14 13.50 -22.67
CA VAL A 87 -5.41 14.44 -23.75
C VAL A 87 -4.03 14.77 -24.28
N VAL A 88 -3.56 13.92 -25.19
CA VAL A 88 -2.62 14.33 -26.22
C VAL A 88 -3.24 15.59 -26.81
N ARG A 89 -2.62 16.73 -26.53
CA ARG A 89 -2.90 17.96 -27.25
C ARG A 89 -2.46 17.71 -28.69
N SER A 90 -3.38 17.22 -29.52
CA SER A 90 -3.31 17.45 -30.96
C SER A 90 -3.41 18.96 -31.13
N GLY A 91 -2.29 19.61 -31.42
CA GLY A 91 -2.22 21.06 -31.48
C GLY A 91 -0.97 21.52 -32.21
N TRP A 92 -1.12 21.55 -33.54
CA TRP A 92 -0.28 22.16 -34.60
C TRP A 92 0.87 21.31 -35.12
#